data_AF-A0A7R9TMH9-F1
#
_entry.id   AF-A0A7R9TMH9-F1
#
_cell.length_a   1.000
_cell.length_b   1.000
_cell.length_c   1.000
_cell.angle_alpha   90.00
_cell.angle_beta   90.00
_cell.angle_gamma   90.00
#
_symmetry.space_group_name_H-M   'P 1'
#
loop_
_entity.id
_entity.type
_entity.pdbx_description
1 polymer ?
#
loop_
_entity_poly.entity_id
_entity_poly.type
_entity_poly.pdbx_seq_one_letter_code
_entity_poly.pdbx_strand_id
1 'polypeptide(L)'
;DLETLGMLIRERTVADDGAEAEAGANLGDEARAALLRCHAILAERFPLAHAAMRVDAINDFSLLYEWEGTDDGLEPVVLVAHLDVVPVSAEQASQWSQPPFGGVVEAGEVWGRGALDVKGRVVSHLAAVEALLAAGTAAPRRTVYLAYGHDEEVGGYEGAASIAAELERRLGGRRVAALLDEGGAVTKGAIPGMGSLEVALVGTAEKGYVCISLKAESKGGHAAWPPLDGTPVTAVSRALAAVHAKQPAPRLTQPVAGMLERASALVAEPYRTIFANLHVFGALLARVFGWKGEKANALVRTTQAGTRF
;
A
#
# COMPACT_ATOMS: atom_id res chain seq x y z
N ASP A 1 18.70 -7.96 -3.73
CA ASP A 1 19.62 -7.97 -2.57
C ASP A 1 18.80 -8.29 -1.31
N LEU A 2 18.72 -9.57 -0.93
CA LEU A 2 17.90 -10.01 0.21
C LEU A 2 18.50 -9.59 1.55
N GLU A 3 19.82 -9.41 1.61
CA GLU A 3 20.51 -9.00 2.83
C GLU A 3 20.19 -7.55 3.18
N THR A 4 20.24 -6.64 2.20
CA THR A 4 19.83 -5.24 2.41
C THR A 4 18.38 -5.16 2.87
N LEU A 5 17.48 -5.95 2.27
CA LEU A 5 16.08 -6.01 2.70
C LEU A 5 15.97 -6.52 4.15
N GLY A 6 16.73 -7.54 4.52
CA GLY A 6 16.83 -7.99 5.91
C GLY A 6 17.31 -6.89 6.87
N MET A 7 18.30 -6.08 6.46
CA MET A 7 18.76 -4.93 7.27
C MET A 7 17.65 -3.89 7.46
N LEU A 8 16.92 -3.51 6.40
CA LEU A 8 15.81 -2.57 6.51
C LEU A 8 14.65 -3.11 7.37
N ILE A 9 14.37 -4.41 7.30
CA ILE A 9 13.32 -5.05 8.12
C ILE A 9 13.64 -4.97 9.62
N ARG A 10 14.92 -5.01 10.00
CA ARG A 10 15.33 -4.88 11.41
C ARG A 10 15.04 -3.49 11.96
N GLU A 11 14.97 -2.49 11.10
CA GLU A 11 14.63 -1.14 11.48
C GLU A 11 13.11 -0.99 11.64
N ARG A 12 12.68 -0.75 12.88
CA ARG A 12 11.28 -0.70 13.30
C ARG A 12 10.67 0.66 12.99
N THR A 13 10.44 0.92 11.70
CA THR A 13 9.81 2.13 11.16
C THR A 13 8.29 2.08 11.30
N VAL A 14 7.79 1.73 12.49
CA VAL A 14 6.36 1.52 12.71
C VAL A 14 5.65 2.87 12.74
N ALA A 15 4.66 3.05 11.86
CA ALA A 15 3.70 4.13 11.94
C ALA A 15 2.43 3.63 12.64
N ASP A 16 1.87 4.43 13.56
CA ASP A 16 0.70 4.07 14.36
C ASP A 16 -0.25 5.27 14.44
N ASP A 17 -1.55 5.01 14.26
CA ASP A 17 -2.64 5.97 14.27
C ASP A 17 -3.38 6.00 15.62
N GLY A 18 -2.71 5.57 16.71
CA GLY A 18 -3.28 5.37 18.04
C GLY A 18 -4.36 6.38 18.48
N ALA A 19 -5.32 5.91 19.29
CA ALA A 19 -6.64 6.51 19.60
C ALA A 19 -6.72 8.00 20.03
N GLU A 20 -5.61 8.72 20.17
CA GLU A 20 -5.53 10.16 20.46
C GLU A 20 -4.81 10.98 19.36
N ALA A 21 -4.46 10.38 18.22
CA ALA A 21 -3.79 11.06 17.12
C ALA A 21 -4.77 11.99 16.39
N GLU A 22 -4.69 13.29 16.67
CA GLU A 22 -5.17 14.30 15.73
C GLU A 22 -4.45 14.12 14.39
N ALA A 23 -5.16 14.30 13.29
CA ALA A 23 -4.64 14.05 11.94
C ALA A 23 -3.33 14.80 11.69
N GLY A 24 -2.26 14.04 11.44
CA GLY A 24 -0.92 14.55 11.13
C GLY A 24 0.08 14.35 12.27
N ALA A 25 1.11 13.56 11.99
CA ALA A 25 2.25 13.22 12.85
C ALA A 25 1.94 12.36 14.08
N ASN A 26 2.32 11.07 14.03
CA ASN A 26 2.74 10.34 15.24
C ASN A 26 3.74 9.20 14.94
N LEU A 27 4.77 9.49 14.14
CA LEU A 27 5.99 8.69 14.22
C LEU A 27 6.65 8.92 15.58
N GLY A 28 6.68 7.90 16.43
CA GLY A 28 7.43 7.93 17.69
C GLY A 28 8.94 8.06 17.49
N ASP A 29 9.67 8.51 18.51
CA ASP A 29 11.12 8.75 18.43
C ASP A 29 11.92 7.54 17.96
N GLU A 30 11.52 6.32 18.36
CA GLU A 30 12.15 5.07 17.90
C GLU A 30 12.00 4.89 16.38
N ALA A 31 10.80 5.16 15.84
CA ALA A 31 10.50 5.04 14.42
C ALA A 31 11.26 6.10 13.61
N ARG A 32 11.32 7.34 14.10
CA ARG A 32 12.12 8.43 13.49
C ARG A 32 13.60 8.05 13.42
N ALA A 33 14.16 7.55 14.52
CA ALA A 33 15.55 7.08 14.55
C ALA A 33 15.77 5.87 13.62
N ALA A 34 14.81 4.96 13.51
CA ALA A 34 14.84 3.83 12.59
C ALA A 34 14.82 4.28 11.12
N LEU A 35 14.04 5.30 10.77
CA LEU A 35 14.01 5.87 9.42
C LEU A 35 15.37 6.45 9.02
N LEU A 36 16.03 7.18 9.93
CA LEU A 36 17.39 7.69 9.68
C LEU A 36 18.42 6.56 9.54
N ARG A 37 18.27 5.46 10.28
CA ARG A 37 19.11 4.27 10.07
C ARG A 37 18.83 3.58 8.74
N CYS A 38 17.57 3.53 8.29
CA CYS A 38 17.24 3.10 6.93
C CYS A 38 17.97 3.95 5.88
N HIS A 39 17.98 5.28 6.02
CA HIS A 39 18.71 6.17 5.10
C HIS A 39 20.19 5.82 5.05
N ALA A 40 20.84 5.63 6.21
CA ALA A 40 22.24 5.24 6.29
C ALA A 40 22.51 3.88 5.62
N ILE A 41 21.66 2.89 5.86
CA ILE A 41 21.75 1.57 5.22
C ILE A 41 21.63 1.71 3.70
N LEU A 42 20.67 2.49 3.20
CA LEU A 42 20.49 2.68 1.75
C LEU A 42 21.72 3.37 1.13
N ALA A 43 22.30 4.37 1.79
CA ALA A 43 23.50 5.06 1.33
C ALA A 43 24.73 4.14 1.29
N GLU A 44 24.90 3.29 2.30
CA GLU A 44 25.98 2.32 2.38
C GLU A 44 25.85 1.21 1.33
N ARG A 45 24.63 0.70 1.12
CA ARG A 45 24.36 -0.47 0.28
C ARG A 45 24.21 -0.14 -1.21
N PHE A 46 23.86 1.11 -1.53
CA PHE A 46 23.70 1.58 -2.92
C PHE A 46 24.55 2.84 -3.19
N PRO A 47 25.89 2.73 -3.08
CA PRO A 47 26.78 3.87 -3.18
C PRO A 47 26.83 4.48 -4.60
N LEU A 48 26.69 3.69 -5.67
CA LEU A 48 26.67 4.24 -7.02
C LEU A 48 25.39 5.04 -7.24
N ALA A 49 24.23 4.53 -6.81
CA ALA A 49 22.96 5.24 -6.90
C ALA A 49 23.01 6.57 -6.13
N HIS A 50 23.55 6.58 -4.90
CA HIS A 50 23.67 7.81 -4.10
C HIS A 50 24.71 8.80 -4.65
N ALA A 51 25.71 8.32 -5.40
CA ALA A 51 26.68 9.19 -6.07
C ALA A 51 26.14 9.76 -7.40
N ALA A 52 25.34 8.98 -8.13
CA ALA A 52 24.86 9.34 -9.47
C ALA A 52 23.53 10.11 -9.46
N MET A 53 22.70 9.93 -8.43
CA MET A 53 21.40 10.57 -8.31
C MET A 53 21.46 11.74 -7.32
N ARG A 54 20.65 12.77 -7.56
CA ARG A 54 20.37 13.75 -6.52
C ARG A 54 19.43 13.12 -5.49
N VAL A 55 19.77 13.21 -4.20
CA VAL A 55 18.98 12.66 -3.10
C VAL A 55 18.58 13.79 -2.17
N ASP A 56 17.28 14.03 -1.99
CA ASP A 56 16.75 15.01 -1.06
C ASP A 56 15.94 14.31 0.04
N ALA A 57 16.19 14.71 1.29
CA ALA A 57 15.33 14.35 2.41
C ALA A 57 14.15 15.34 2.47
N ILE A 58 12.93 14.83 2.37
CA ILE A 58 11.69 15.60 2.45
C ILE A 58 11.08 15.38 3.83
N ASN A 59 10.81 16.47 4.56
CA ASN A 59 10.37 16.43 5.96
C ASN A 59 11.24 15.48 6.83
N ASP A 60 12.56 15.58 6.63
CA ASP A 60 13.62 14.80 7.31
C ASP A 60 13.63 13.28 7.05
N PHE A 61 12.49 12.65 6.76
CA PHE A 61 12.36 11.18 6.77
C PHE A 61 11.99 10.56 5.42
N SER A 62 11.33 11.30 4.54
CA SER A 62 11.06 10.85 3.17
C SER A 62 12.27 11.04 2.28
N LEU A 63 12.46 10.17 1.29
CA LEU A 63 13.56 10.28 0.34
C LEU A 63 13.03 10.50 -1.08
N LEU A 64 13.54 11.53 -1.75
CA LEU A 64 13.33 11.76 -3.17
C LEU A 64 14.66 11.65 -3.90
N TYR A 65 14.79 10.61 -4.73
CA TYR A 65 15.92 10.46 -5.64
C TYR A 65 15.53 10.97 -7.03
N GLU A 66 16.46 11.64 -7.69
CA GLU A 66 16.33 12.11 -9.07
C GLU A 66 17.52 11.61 -9.89
N TRP A 67 17.26 10.69 -10.82
CA TRP A 67 18.21 10.26 -11.83
C TRP A 67 17.94 11.02 -13.12
N GLU A 68 18.71 12.08 -13.33
CA GLU A 68 18.56 12.98 -14.47
C GLU A 68 18.72 12.22 -15.80
N GLY A 69 17.74 12.41 -16.69
CA GLY A 69 17.74 11.82 -18.02
C GLY A 69 18.59 12.61 -19.01
N THR A 70 18.97 11.97 -20.11
CA THR A 70 19.72 12.63 -21.20
C THR A 70 18.86 13.41 -22.19
N ASP A 71 17.53 13.24 -22.14
CA ASP A 71 16.56 13.86 -23.04
C ASP A 71 15.49 14.61 -22.24
N ASP A 72 15.72 15.92 -22.02
CA ASP A 72 14.82 16.82 -21.29
C ASP A 72 13.44 16.95 -21.93
N GLY A 73 13.30 16.57 -23.21
CA GLY A 73 12.02 16.56 -23.92
C GLY A 73 11.07 15.45 -23.48
N LEU A 74 11.58 14.41 -22.80
CA LEU A 74 10.77 13.28 -22.34
C LEU A 74 10.15 13.55 -20.98
N GLU A 75 8.87 13.21 -20.84
CA GLU A 75 8.18 13.19 -19.55
C GLU A 75 8.86 12.16 -18.61
N PRO A 76 9.11 12.53 -17.35
CA PRO A 76 9.76 11.65 -16.38
C PRO A 76 8.85 10.51 -15.93
N VAL A 77 9.44 9.52 -15.29
CA VAL A 77 8.70 8.46 -14.58
C VAL A 77 8.96 8.54 -13.09
N VAL A 78 7.94 8.20 -12.29
CA VAL A 78 8.02 8.20 -10.83
C VAL A 78 7.77 6.78 -10.32
N LEU A 79 8.71 6.24 -9.56
CA LEU A 79 8.58 4.96 -8.87
C LEU A 79 8.39 5.24 -7.38
N VAL A 80 7.24 4.85 -6.85
CA VAL A 80 6.82 5.13 -5.48
C VAL A 80 6.99 3.88 -4.62
N ALA A 81 7.36 4.11 -3.37
CA ALA A 81 7.35 3.12 -2.29
C ALA A 81 7.27 3.87 -0.95
N HIS A 82 7.24 3.15 0.16
CA HIS A 82 7.31 3.74 1.49
C HIS A 82 8.27 2.94 2.40
N LEU A 83 8.69 3.59 3.48
CA LEU A 83 9.65 3.05 4.45
C LEU A 83 8.97 2.59 5.74
N ASP A 84 7.81 3.14 6.07
CA ASP A 84 7.06 2.77 7.25
C ASP A 84 6.37 1.41 7.11
N VAL A 85 5.87 0.91 8.22
CA VAL A 85 5.19 -0.38 8.30
C VAL A 85 4.13 -0.37 9.39
N VAL A 86 3.07 -1.17 9.24
CA VAL A 86 2.11 -1.39 10.33
C VAL A 86 2.72 -2.02 11.59
N PRO A 87 2.11 -1.78 12.78
CA PRO A 87 2.48 -2.44 14.02
C PRO A 87 2.27 -3.96 13.97
N VAL A 88 2.94 -4.65 14.89
CA VAL A 88 2.72 -6.08 15.16
C VAL A 88 2.31 -6.22 16.62
N SER A 89 1.08 -6.66 16.87
CA SER A 89 0.60 -6.90 18.23
C SER A 89 1.35 -8.04 18.90
N ALA A 90 1.36 -8.07 20.23
CA ALA A 90 1.99 -9.16 20.99
C ALA A 90 1.40 -10.54 20.65
N GLU A 91 0.08 -10.59 20.42
CA GLU A 91 -0.61 -11.80 19.98
C GLU A 91 -0.12 -12.22 18.59
N GLN A 92 -0.08 -11.28 17.64
CA GLN A 92 0.41 -11.54 16.28
C GLN A 92 1.84 -12.03 16.32
N ALA A 93 2.73 -11.39 17.08
CA ALA A 93 4.14 -11.75 17.18
C ALA A 93 4.36 -13.23 17.55
N SER A 94 3.49 -13.80 18.39
CA SER A 94 3.57 -15.23 18.77
C SER A 94 3.19 -16.21 17.64
N GLN A 95 2.51 -15.73 16.59
CA GLN A 95 2.06 -16.51 15.44
C GLN A 95 3.09 -16.51 14.30
N TRP A 96 4.12 -15.67 14.36
CA TRP A 96 5.15 -15.63 13.32
C TRP A 96 6.11 -16.81 13.44
N SER A 97 6.43 -17.43 12.30
CA SER A 97 7.47 -18.47 12.22
C SER A 97 8.88 -17.92 12.43
N GLN A 98 9.10 -16.64 12.10
CA GLN A 98 10.36 -15.92 12.30
C GLN A 98 10.08 -14.56 12.94
N PRO A 99 10.98 -14.00 13.77
CA PRO A 99 10.74 -12.71 14.41
C PRO A 99 10.33 -11.62 13.39
N PRO A 100 9.23 -10.89 13.60
CA PRO A 100 8.70 -9.95 12.60
C PRO A 100 9.70 -8.90 12.14
N PHE A 101 10.58 -8.45 13.04
CA PHE A 101 11.64 -7.47 12.75
C PHE A 101 13.03 -8.13 12.80
N GLY A 102 13.13 -9.43 12.53
CA GLY A 102 14.41 -10.16 12.50
C GLY A 102 15.18 -9.98 11.18
N GLY A 103 14.46 -9.76 10.07
CA GLY A 103 15.05 -9.70 8.73
C GLY A 103 15.79 -11.00 8.41
N VAL A 104 15.15 -12.14 8.70
CA VAL A 104 15.76 -13.47 8.56
C VAL A 104 15.75 -13.86 7.09
N VAL A 105 16.92 -14.16 6.54
CA VAL A 105 17.05 -14.69 5.18
C VAL A 105 17.23 -16.20 5.27
N GLU A 106 16.26 -16.95 4.75
CA GLU A 106 16.23 -18.41 4.81
C GLU A 106 15.66 -18.97 3.51
N ALA A 107 16.29 -20.01 2.96
CA ALA A 107 15.85 -20.70 1.74
C ALA A 107 15.62 -19.80 0.50
N GLY A 108 16.35 -18.67 0.41
CA GLY A 108 16.20 -17.72 -0.70
C GLY A 108 15.03 -16.74 -0.53
N GLU A 109 14.41 -16.72 0.64
CA GLU A 109 13.33 -15.82 1.02
C GLU A 109 13.77 -14.94 2.19
N VAL A 110 13.10 -13.81 2.38
CA VAL A 110 13.29 -12.95 3.55
C VAL A 110 12.00 -12.86 4.35
N TRP A 111 12.12 -13.05 5.65
CA TRP A 111 11.03 -13.04 6.59
C TRP A 111 11.06 -11.75 7.42
N GLY A 112 9.96 -11.01 7.35
CA GLY A 112 9.66 -9.94 8.30
C GLY A 112 8.63 -8.91 7.81
N ARG A 113 8.16 -8.09 8.74
CA ARG A 113 7.30 -6.93 8.52
C ARG A 113 8.04 -5.92 7.64
N GLY A 114 7.41 -5.49 6.55
CA GLY A 114 8.06 -4.64 5.54
C GLY A 114 8.55 -5.40 4.31
N ALA A 115 8.67 -6.74 4.36
CA ALA A 115 9.27 -7.50 3.25
C ALA A 115 8.49 -7.37 1.93
N LEU A 116 7.17 -7.53 2.00
CA LEU A 116 6.28 -7.34 0.86
C LEU A 116 5.73 -5.91 0.76
N ASP A 117 5.48 -5.27 1.90
CA ASP A 117 4.79 -4.00 2.03
C ASP A 117 5.55 -3.03 2.97
N VAL A 118 6.38 -2.13 2.44
CA VAL A 118 6.86 -2.20 1.04
C VAL A 118 8.37 -1.97 0.88
N LYS A 119 9.16 -2.19 1.94
CA LYS A 119 10.63 -2.07 1.91
C LYS A 119 11.28 -2.90 0.80
N GLY A 120 10.67 -4.01 0.40
CA GLY A 120 11.12 -4.81 -0.74
C GLY A 120 11.15 -4.05 -2.07
N ARG A 121 10.21 -3.12 -2.31
CA ARG A 121 10.20 -2.24 -3.49
C ARG A 121 11.33 -1.22 -3.45
N VAL A 122 11.56 -0.60 -2.29
CA VAL A 122 12.68 0.35 -2.08
C VAL A 122 14.01 -0.28 -2.48
N VAL A 123 14.29 -1.48 -1.95
CA VAL A 123 15.50 -2.24 -2.27
C VAL A 123 15.54 -2.65 -3.74
N SER A 124 14.41 -3.05 -4.32
CA SER A 124 14.36 -3.48 -5.72
C SER A 124 14.64 -2.33 -6.69
N HIS A 125 14.09 -1.14 -6.43
CA HIS A 125 14.32 0.06 -7.24
C HIS A 125 15.80 0.47 -7.18
N LEU A 126 16.37 0.61 -5.98
CA LEU A 126 17.78 1.02 -5.83
C LEU A 126 18.74 -0.04 -6.35
N ALA A 127 18.48 -1.33 -6.12
CA ALA A 127 19.31 -2.40 -6.67
C ALA A 127 19.31 -2.43 -8.21
N ALA A 128 18.18 -2.09 -8.85
CA ALA A 128 18.10 -2.00 -10.30
C ALA A 128 18.94 -0.81 -10.83
N VAL A 129 18.87 0.35 -10.18
CA VAL A 129 19.69 1.52 -10.53
C VAL A 129 21.18 1.23 -10.32
N GLU A 130 21.55 0.69 -9.16
CA GLU A 130 22.92 0.31 -8.83
C GLU A 130 23.50 -0.67 -9.86
N ALA A 131 22.73 -1.68 -10.26
CA ALA A 131 23.14 -2.65 -11.28
C ALA A 131 23.33 -2.03 -12.67
N LEU A 132 22.45 -1.09 -13.07
CA LEU A 132 22.57 -0.37 -14.34
C LEU A 132 23.82 0.52 -14.36
N LEU A 133 24.10 1.22 -13.25
CA LEU A 133 25.29 2.06 -13.09
C LEU A 133 26.57 1.21 -13.11
N ALA A 134 26.59 0.09 -12.39
CA ALA A 134 27.70 -0.86 -12.39
C ALA A 134 27.96 -1.47 -13.79
N ALA A 135 26.90 -1.62 -14.59
CA ALA A 135 27.00 -2.05 -16.00
C ALA A 135 27.43 -0.94 -16.97
N GLY A 136 27.68 0.29 -16.49
CA GLY A 136 28.17 1.41 -17.29
C GLY A 136 27.07 2.33 -17.84
N THR A 137 25.81 2.18 -17.40
CA THR A 137 24.73 3.11 -17.77
C THR A 137 24.84 4.37 -16.92
N ALA A 138 25.50 5.41 -17.43
CA ALA A 138 25.70 6.66 -16.68
C ALA A 138 24.39 7.40 -16.38
N ALA A 139 23.46 7.43 -17.34
CA ALA A 139 22.18 8.12 -17.21
C ALA A 139 21.09 7.43 -18.06
N PRO A 140 19.82 7.45 -17.61
CA PRO A 140 18.69 6.97 -18.38
C PRO A 140 18.36 7.97 -19.51
N ARG A 141 17.53 7.55 -20.46
CA ARG A 141 17.07 8.47 -21.52
C ARG A 141 16.08 9.51 -20.99
N ARG A 142 15.15 9.09 -20.12
CA ARG A 142 14.16 9.97 -19.46
C ARG A 142 14.52 10.08 -17.97
N THR A 143 14.24 11.21 -17.35
CA THR A 143 14.43 11.36 -15.90
C THR A 143 13.58 10.35 -15.11
N VAL A 144 14.19 9.74 -14.10
CA VAL A 144 13.54 8.77 -13.20
C VAL A 144 13.57 9.33 -11.78
N TYR A 145 12.40 9.45 -11.17
CA TYR A 145 12.26 9.78 -9.75
C TYR A 145 11.99 8.51 -8.94
N LEU A 146 12.67 8.35 -7.81
CA LEU A 146 12.32 7.36 -6.79
C LEU A 146 11.80 8.11 -5.57
N ALA A 147 10.53 7.91 -5.23
CA ALA A 147 9.81 8.68 -4.21
C ALA A 147 9.42 7.76 -3.06
N TYR A 148 10.08 7.91 -1.91
CA TYR A 148 9.90 7.05 -0.74
C TYR A 148 9.23 7.80 0.42
N GLY A 149 7.95 7.51 0.64
CA GLY A 149 7.15 8.00 1.77
C GLY A 149 7.61 7.43 3.11
N HIS A 150 7.22 8.06 4.22
CA HIS A 150 7.57 7.62 5.58
C HIS A 150 6.37 7.43 6.51
N ASP A 151 5.15 7.65 6.01
CA ASP A 151 3.92 7.64 6.77
C ASP A 151 2.71 7.12 5.96
N GLU A 152 2.95 6.28 4.94
CA GLU A 152 1.89 5.77 4.06
C GLU A 152 0.82 5.00 4.86
N GLU A 153 1.25 4.20 5.83
CA GLU A 153 0.40 3.29 6.61
C GLU A 153 -0.58 4.07 7.52
N VAL A 154 -0.35 5.37 7.69
CA VAL A 154 -1.20 6.31 8.44
C VAL A 154 -1.75 7.46 7.57
N GLY A 155 -1.60 7.35 6.25
CA GLY A 155 -2.28 8.19 5.25
C GLY A 155 -1.37 9.03 4.34
N GLY A 156 -0.05 9.02 4.52
CA GLY A 156 0.89 9.62 3.58
C GLY A 156 0.91 11.17 3.55
N TYR A 157 0.39 11.82 4.60
CA TYR A 157 0.19 13.28 4.63
C TYR A 157 1.48 14.08 4.74
N GLU A 158 2.49 13.56 5.43
CA GLU A 158 3.78 14.22 5.62
C GLU A 158 4.85 13.70 4.66
N GLY A 159 4.76 12.44 4.22
CA GLY A 159 5.68 11.85 3.26
C GLY A 159 5.22 12.06 1.82
N ALA A 160 4.25 11.27 1.37
CA ALA A 160 3.84 11.23 -0.04
C ALA A 160 3.30 12.58 -0.55
N ALA A 161 2.46 13.27 0.23
CA ALA A 161 1.91 14.56 -0.17
C ALA A 161 2.98 15.65 -0.29
N SER A 162 4.02 15.61 0.56
CA SER A 162 5.11 16.58 0.53
C SER A 162 6.09 16.30 -0.60
N ILE A 163 6.36 15.02 -0.91
CA ILE A 163 7.09 14.63 -2.12
C ILE A 163 6.33 15.09 -3.38
N ALA A 164 5.01 14.90 -3.42
CA ALA A 164 4.19 15.34 -4.55
C ALA A 164 4.28 16.85 -4.77
N ALA A 165 4.19 17.65 -3.70
CA ALA A 165 4.36 19.11 -3.78
C ALA A 165 5.75 19.51 -4.31
N GLU A 166 6.81 18.83 -3.87
CA GLU A 166 8.17 19.08 -4.37
C GLU A 166 8.34 18.67 -5.85
N LEU A 167 7.77 17.54 -6.26
CA LEU A 167 7.75 17.12 -7.66
C LEU A 167 6.97 18.11 -8.53
N GLU A 168 5.80 18.57 -8.11
CA GLU A 168 5.04 19.60 -8.83
C GLU A 168 5.87 20.87 -9.03
N ARG A 169 6.58 21.30 -7.98
CA ARG A 169 7.50 22.45 -8.03
C ARG A 169 8.63 22.25 -9.02
N ARG A 170 9.27 21.07 -9.05
CA ARG A 170 10.38 20.74 -9.98
C ARG A 170 9.90 20.61 -11.43
N LEU A 171 8.76 19.97 -11.63
CA LEU A 171 8.21 19.70 -12.95
C LEU A 171 7.60 20.96 -13.58
N GLY A 172 7.24 21.97 -12.80
CA GLY A 172 6.71 23.23 -13.34
C GLY A 172 5.45 23.03 -14.19
N GLY A 173 4.60 22.08 -13.81
CA GLY A 173 3.40 21.70 -14.56
C GLY A 173 3.62 20.69 -15.70
N ARG A 174 4.85 20.20 -15.92
CA ARG A 174 5.10 19.06 -16.81
C ARG A 174 4.40 17.81 -16.27
N ARG A 175 3.85 17.01 -17.18
CA ARG A 175 3.27 15.71 -16.84
C ARG A 175 4.37 14.67 -16.62
N VAL A 176 4.02 13.63 -15.88
CA VAL A 176 4.80 12.40 -15.79
C VAL A 176 4.28 11.39 -16.82
N ALA A 177 5.18 10.65 -17.46
CA ALA A 177 4.82 9.61 -18.42
C ALA A 177 4.12 8.44 -17.73
N ALA A 178 4.56 8.12 -16.51
CA ALA A 178 3.99 7.09 -15.66
C ALA A 178 4.36 7.32 -14.19
N LEU A 179 3.45 6.91 -13.31
CA LEU A 179 3.69 6.73 -11.90
C LEU A 179 3.38 5.27 -11.56
N LEU A 180 4.32 4.58 -10.92
CA LEU A 180 4.15 3.21 -10.46
C LEU A 180 4.17 3.21 -8.94
N ASP A 181 3.05 2.82 -8.35
CA ASP A 181 2.92 2.65 -6.91
C ASP A 181 3.40 1.26 -6.43
N GLU A 182 3.28 0.97 -5.14
CA GLU A 182 3.63 -0.34 -4.53
C GLU A 182 3.08 -1.54 -5.31
N GLY A 183 1.87 -1.36 -5.86
CA GLY A 183 1.20 -2.26 -6.77
C GLY A 183 0.80 -3.58 -6.12
N GLY A 184 0.42 -4.54 -6.97
CA GLY A 184 0.04 -5.88 -6.51
C GLY A 184 1.22 -6.85 -6.41
N ALA A 185 0.95 -8.01 -5.82
CA ALA A 185 1.87 -9.14 -5.84
C ALA A 185 1.75 -9.96 -7.15
N VAL A 186 2.79 -10.74 -7.46
CA VAL A 186 2.67 -11.87 -8.38
C VAL A 186 1.94 -12.98 -7.63
N THR A 187 0.82 -13.43 -8.18
CA THR A 187 -0.05 -14.39 -7.50
C THR A 187 -0.30 -15.61 -8.36
N LYS A 188 -0.55 -16.74 -7.69
CA LYS A 188 -0.92 -18.00 -8.32
C LYS A 188 -2.36 -18.34 -7.99
N GLY A 189 -3.19 -18.55 -9.00
CA GLY A 189 -4.59 -18.95 -8.81
C GLY A 189 -5.49 -17.89 -8.15
N ALA A 190 -5.09 -16.61 -8.15
CA ALA A 190 -5.92 -15.53 -7.59
C ALA A 190 -7.25 -15.34 -8.32
N ILE A 191 -7.30 -15.67 -9.62
CA ILE A 191 -8.52 -15.67 -10.43
C ILE A 191 -8.93 -17.11 -10.73
N PRO A 192 -10.20 -17.49 -10.48
CA PRO A 192 -10.70 -18.82 -10.81
C PRO A 192 -10.48 -19.18 -12.29
N GLY A 193 -10.05 -20.42 -12.54
CA GLY A 193 -9.78 -20.91 -13.89
C GLY A 193 -8.35 -20.68 -14.40
N MET A 194 -7.49 -19.99 -13.64
CA MET A 194 -6.06 -19.81 -14.00
C MET A 194 -5.17 -21.01 -13.67
N GLY A 195 -5.66 -21.96 -12.86
CA GLY A 195 -4.88 -23.13 -12.44
C GLY A 195 -3.60 -22.72 -11.70
N SER A 196 -2.46 -23.20 -12.18
CA SER A 196 -1.14 -22.95 -11.59
C SER A 196 -0.37 -21.79 -12.23
N LEU A 197 -1.00 -20.99 -13.08
CA LEU A 197 -0.34 -19.86 -13.73
C LEU A 197 -0.02 -18.77 -12.71
N GLU A 198 1.21 -18.25 -12.79
CA GLU A 198 1.65 -17.08 -12.04
C GLU A 198 1.33 -15.82 -12.85
N VAL A 199 0.65 -14.87 -12.22
CA VAL A 199 0.19 -13.65 -12.87
C VAL A 199 0.56 -12.44 -12.02
N ALA A 200 1.23 -11.48 -12.65
CA ALA A 200 1.44 -10.16 -12.09
C ALA A 200 0.16 -9.33 -12.26
N LEU A 201 -0.38 -8.83 -11.16
CA LEU A 201 -1.53 -7.94 -11.18
C LEU A 201 -1.06 -6.50 -11.39
N VAL A 202 -1.59 -5.85 -12.44
CA VAL A 202 -1.36 -4.43 -12.71
C VAL A 202 -2.58 -3.65 -12.24
N GLY A 203 -2.44 -2.97 -11.10
CA GLY A 203 -3.45 -2.03 -10.60
C GLY A 203 -3.56 -0.83 -11.54
N THR A 204 -4.79 -0.44 -11.88
CA THR A 204 -5.06 0.76 -12.70
C THR A 204 -5.89 1.80 -11.96
N ALA A 205 -6.36 1.44 -10.76
CA ALA A 205 -7.13 2.31 -9.87
C ALA A 205 -7.15 1.67 -8.48
N GLU A 206 -7.30 2.53 -7.49
CA GLU A 206 -7.54 2.16 -6.10
C GLU A 206 -8.86 2.73 -5.61
N LYS A 207 -9.38 2.15 -4.52
CA LYS A 207 -10.57 2.69 -3.87
C LYS A 207 -10.12 3.79 -2.92
N GLY A 208 -10.75 4.95 -2.97
CA GLY A 208 -10.67 5.89 -1.86
C GLY A 208 -11.30 5.29 -0.60
N TYR A 209 -10.87 5.79 0.56
CA TYR A 209 -11.41 5.42 1.86
C TYR A 209 -11.83 6.66 2.66
N VAL A 210 -12.61 6.44 3.71
CA VAL A 210 -12.95 7.45 4.71
C VAL A 210 -13.11 6.77 6.05
N CYS A 211 -12.48 7.34 7.08
CA CYS A 211 -12.63 6.91 8.47
C CYS A 211 -13.57 7.90 9.17
N ILE A 212 -14.57 7.38 9.90
CA ILE A 212 -15.56 8.20 10.62
C ILE A 212 -15.57 7.76 12.08
N SER A 213 -15.29 8.70 12.99
CA SER A 213 -15.40 8.46 14.43
C SER A 213 -16.83 8.74 14.92
N LEU A 214 -17.41 7.77 15.63
CA LEU A 214 -18.74 7.88 16.24
C LEU A 214 -18.60 7.94 17.76
N LYS A 215 -18.99 9.09 18.35
CA LYS A 215 -18.98 9.29 19.81
C LYS A 215 -20.41 9.49 20.31
N ALA A 216 -20.77 8.80 21.39
CA ALA A 216 -22.02 9.02 22.12
C ALA A 216 -21.71 9.26 23.61
N GLU A 217 -22.39 10.22 24.21
CA GLU A 217 -22.19 10.62 25.61
C GLU A 217 -23.52 10.60 26.37
N SER A 218 -23.45 10.30 27.67
CA SER A 218 -24.61 10.34 28.56
C SER A 218 -24.16 10.70 29.98
N LYS A 219 -25.09 11.14 30.85
CA LYS A 219 -24.78 11.54 32.23
C LYS A 219 -24.39 10.38 33.17
N GLY A 220 -24.30 9.15 32.68
CA GLY A 220 -24.06 7.96 33.52
C GLY A 220 -25.28 7.58 34.36
N GLY A 221 -25.36 6.31 34.78
CA GLY A 221 -26.49 5.80 35.56
C GLY A 221 -26.20 4.44 36.18
N HIS A 222 -26.93 4.08 37.24
CA HIS A 222 -26.81 2.77 37.87
C HIS A 222 -27.30 1.69 36.92
N ALA A 223 -26.53 0.62 36.68
CA ALA A 223 -26.90 -0.44 35.74
C ALA A 223 -28.23 -1.16 36.07
N ALA A 224 -28.70 -1.06 37.33
CA ALA A 224 -29.99 -1.61 37.75
C ALA A 224 -31.19 -0.74 37.33
N TRP A 225 -30.95 0.55 37.02
CA TRP A 225 -31.93 1.53 36.57
C TRP A 225 -31.42 2.26 35.32
N PRO A 226 -31.32 1.56 34.17
CA PRO A 226 -30.79 2.15 32.95
C PRO A 226 -31.72 3.27 32.44
N PRO A 227 -31.18 4.29 31.74
CA PRO A 227 -32.00 5.28 31.03
C PRO A 227 -32.96 4.62 30.04
N LEU A 228 -34.18 5.17 29.93
CA LEU A 228 -35.24 4.61 29.08
C LEU A 228 -34.94 4.72 27.57
N ASP A 229 -34.10 5.68 27.18
CA ASP A 229 -33.66 5.94 25.80
C ASP A 229 -32.40 5.14 25.39
N GLY A 230 -31.87 4.34 26.32
CA GLY A 230 -30.72 3.45 26.13
C GLY A 230 -29.40 4.04 26.62
N THR A 231 -28.32 3.28 26.42
CA THR A 231 -26.97 3.72 26.80
C THR A 231 -26.20 4.25 25.58
N PRO A 232 -25.07 4.97 25.78
CA PRO A 232 -24.17 5.31 24.68
C PRO A 232 -23.78 4.11 23.81
N VAL A 233 -23.57 2.94 24.43
CA VAL A 233 -23.29 1.70 23.71
C VAL A 233 -24.46 1.32 22.81
N THR A 234 -25.70 1.37 23.31
CA THR A 234 -26.88 1.09 22.49
C THR A 234 -27.05 2.10 21.35
N ALA A 235 -26.70 3.38 21.55
CA ALA A 235 -26.76 4.39 20.51
C ALA A 235 -25.73 4.12 19.39
N VAL A 236 -24.46 3.89 19.74
CA VAL A 236 -23.40 3.56 18.77
C VAL A 236 -23.71 2.26 18.05
N SER A 237 -24.13 1.20 18.76
CA SER A 237 -24.48 -0.08 18.14
C SER A 237 -25.62 0.05 17.12
N ARG A 238 -26.64 0.87 17.41
CA ARG A 238 -27.73 1.16 16.45
C ARG A 238 -27.22 1.92 15.23
N ALA A 239 -26.36 2.91 15.43
CA ALA A 239 -25.76 3.68 14.33
C ALA A 239 -24.92 2.78 13.42
N LEU A 240 -24.04 1.95 14.01
CA LEU A 240 -23.21 0.99 13.27
C LEU A 240 -24.07 -0.01 12.50
N ALA A 241 -25.11 -0.58 13.12
CA ALA A 241 -26.03 -1.48 12.45
C ALA A 241 -26.77 -0.81 11.28
N ALA A 242 -27.17 0.46 11.44
CA ALA A 242 -27.85 1.21 10.40
C ALA A 242 -26.92 1.54 9.20
N VAL A 243 -25.65 1.87 9.47
CA VAL A 243 -24.64 2.05 8.42
C VAL A 243 -24.40 0.73 7.69
N HIS A 244 -24.13 -0.34 8.43
CA HIS A 244 -23.85 -1.65 7.86
C HIS A 244 -25.02 -2.20 7.02
N ALA A 245 -26.27 -1.96 7.44
CA ALA A 245 -27.44 -2.39 6.67
C ALA A 245 -27.57 -1.69 5.31
N LYS A 246 -26.94 -0.53 5.12
CA LYS A 246 -26.95 0.26 3.89
C LYS A 246 -25.74 -0.02 3.01
N GLN A 247 -25.44 -1.30 2.74
CA GLN A 247 -24.41 -1.67 1.78
C GLN A 247 -24.81 -1.26 0.35
N PRO A 248 -23.91 -0.64 -0.43
CA PRO A 248 -24.16 -0.36 -1.84
C PRO A 248 -24.40 -1.64 -2.65
N ALA A 249 -25.20 -1.52 -3.71
CA ALA A 249 -25.39 -2.61 -4.65
C ALA A 249 -24.06 -2.99 -5.33
N PRO A 250 -23.78 -4.29 -5.55
CA PRO A 250 -22.55 -4.71 -6.19
C PRO A 250 -22.57 -4.31 -7.67
N ARG A 251 -21.47 -3.77 -8.17
CA ARG A 251 -21.30 -3.36 -9.56
C ARG A 251 -19.88 -3.66 -10.04
N LEU A 252 -19.76 -4.05 -11.31
CA LEU A 252 -18.46 -4.09 -11.97
C LEU A 252 -18.09 -2.67 -12.41
N THR A 253 -17.01 -2.16 -11.83
CA THR A 253 -16.39 -0.91 -12.29
C THR A 253 -15.56 -1.18 -13.53
N GLN A 254 -15.23 -0.14 -14.30
CA GLN A 254 -14.39 -0.28 -15.49
C GLN A 254 -13.03 -0.96 -15.20
N PRO A 255 -12.29 -0.65 -14.12
CA PRO A 255 -11.05 -1.35 -13.79
C PRO A 255 -11.25 -2.86 -13.58
N VAL A 256 -12.29 -3.26 -12.85
CA VAL A 256 -12.56 -4.67 -12.55
C VAL A 256 -13.05 -5.41 -13.80
N ALA A 257 -13.92 -4.78 -14.60
CA ALA A 257 -14.37 -5.36 -15.87
C ALA A 257 -13.19 -5.56 -16.83
N GLY A 258 -12.34 -4.55 -17.00
CA GLY A 258 -11.15 -4.64 -17.85
C GLY A 258 -10.14 -5.69 -17.37
N MET A 259 -9.98 -5.84 -16.05
CA MET A 259 -9.17 -6.93 -15.47
C MET A 259 -9.72 -8.29 -15.85
N LEU A 260 -11.03 -8.52 -15.67
CA LEU A 260 -11.68 -9.79 -15.99
C LEU A 260 -11.64 -10.09 -17.50
N GLU A 261 -11.91 -9.10 -18.35
CA GLU A 261 -11.83 -9.24 -19.81
C GLU A 261 -10.44 -9.66 -20.26
N ARG A 262 -9.36 -9.05 -19.73
CA ARG A 262 -7.99 -9.47 -20.03
C ARG A 262 -7.67 -10.85 -19.48
N ALA A 263 -8.18 -11.17 -18.28
CA ALA A 263 -8.02 -12.48 -17.67
C ALA A 263 -8.71 -13.59 -18.48
N SER A 264 -9.72 -13.29 -19.31
CA SER A 264 -10.42 -14.28 -20.15
C SER A 264 -9.47 -15.11 -21.03
N ALA A 265 -8.38 -14.49 -21.52
CA ALA A 265 -7.37 -15.16 -22.33
C ALA A 265 -6.49 -16.15 -21.53
N LEU A 266 -6.48 -16.04 -20.21
CA LEU A 266 -5.60 -16.77 -19.30
C LEU A 266 -6.33 -17.86 -18.50
N VAL A 267 -7.65 -17.91 -18.57
CA VAL A 267 -8.48 -18.85 -17.81
C VAL A 267 -9.05 -19.97 -18.68
N ALA A 268 -9.35 -21.10 -18.04
CA ALA A 268 -10.11 -22.20 -18.62
C ALA A 268 -11.63 -21.92 -18.64
N GLU A 269 -12.37 -22.75 -19.37
CA GLU A 269 -13.83 -22.76 -19.28
C GLU A 269 -14.31 -23.20 -17.88
N PRO A 270 -15.48 -22.74 -17.41
CA PRO A 270 -16.40 -21.81 -18.07
C PRO A 270 -16.03 -20.32 -17.90
N TYR A 271 -14.96 -20.02 -17.15
CA TYR A 271 -14.59 -18.65 -16.79
C TYR A 271 -14.21 -17.81 -18.00
N ARG A 272 -13.56 -18.41 -19.01
CA ARG A 272 -13.25 -17.74 -20.27
C ARG A 272 -14.50 -17.18 -20.94
N THR A 273 -15.51 -18.02 -21.15
CA THR A 273 -16.78 -17.58 -21.76
C THR A 273 -17.45 -16.49 -20.96
N ILE A 274 -17.47 -16.61 -19.62
CA ILE A 274 -18.09 -15.61 -18.74
C ILE A 274 -17.35 -14.27 -18.84
N PHE A 275 -16.02 -14.29 -18.72
CA PHE A 275 -15.19 -13.08 -18.69
C PHE A 275 -15.06 -12.40 -20.06
N ALA A 276 -15.14 -13.15 -21.17
CA ALA A 276 -15.18 -12.57 -22.51
C ALA A 276 -16.53 -11.90 -22.84
N ASN A 277 -17.59 -12.22 -22.09
CA ASN A 277 -18.97 -11.77 -22.37
C ASN A 277 -19.58 -11.03 -21.16
N LEU A 278 -18.82 -10.12 -20.53
CA LEU A 278 -19.31 -9.35 -19.37
C LEU A 278 -20.53 -8.47 -19.70
N HIS A 279 -20.75 -8.11 -20.96
CA HIS A 279 -21.98 -7.42 -21.39
C HIS A 279 -23.25 -8.28 -21.16
N VAL A 280 -23.13 -9.61 -21.16
CA VAL A 280 -24.22 -10.56 -20.82
C VAL A 280 -24.18 -10.94 -19.35
N PHE A 281 -23.01 -11.38 -18.87
CA PHE A 281 -22.89 -12.01 -17.55
C PHE A 281 -22.53 -11.04 -16.42
N GLY A 282 -22.12 -9.81 -16.73
CA GLY A 282 -21.51 -8.90 -15.77
C GLY A 282 -22.39 -8.54 -14.58
N ALA A 283 -23.69 -8.32 -14.80
CA ALA A 283 -24.63 -8.02 -13.73
C ALA A 283 -24.81 -9.22 -12.77
N LEU A 284 -24.89 -10.43 -13.32
CA LEU A 284 -24.95 -11.66 -12.52
C LEU A 284 -23.63 -11.89 -11.79
N LEU A 285 -22.50 -11.71 -12.47
CA LEU A 285 -21.17 -11.88 -11.90
C LEU A 285 -20.92 -10.91 -10.74
N ALA A 286 -21.33 -9.65 -10.87
CA ALA A 286 -21.28 -8.67 -9.79
C ALA A 286 -22.06 -9.14 -8.56
N ARG A 287 -23.28 -9.67 -8.77
CA ARG A 287 -24.08 -10.24 -7.69
C ARG A 287 -23.39 -11.44 -7.08
N VAL A 288 -22.87 -12.38 -7.87
CA VAL A 288 -22.14 -13.55 -7.34
C VAL A 288 -20.92 -13.11 -6.51
N PHE A 289 -20.11 -12.17 -7.01
CA PHE A 289 -18.96 -11.65 -6.28
C PHE A 289 -19.36 -10.96 -4.99
N GLY A 290 -20.49 -10.24 -4.98
CA GLY A 290 -21.04 -9.63 -3.78
C GLY A 290 -21.51 -10.61 -2.70
N TRP A 291 -21.60 -11.91 -3.00
CA TRP A 291 -21.95 -12.96 -2.05
C TRP A 291 -20.79 -13.92 -1.79
N LYS A 292 -19.79 -13.97 -2.68
CA LYS A 292 -18.74 -14.98 -2.66
C LYS A 292 -17.47 -14.49 -1.98
N GLY A 293 -17.44 -14.57 -0.66
CA GLY A 293 -16.25 -14.29 0.15
C GLY A 293 -15.85 -12.81 0.15
N GLU A 294 -14.98 -12.46 1.10
CA GLU A 294 -14.64 -11.07 1.40
C GLU A 294 -13.87 -10.38 0.27
N LYS A 295 -12.89 -11.09 -0.32
CA LYS A 295 -12.04 -10.55 -1.40
C LYS A 295 -12.81 -10.22 -2.67
N ALA A 296 -13.71 -11.11 -3.12
CA ALA A 296 -14.49 -10.85 -4.34
C ALA A 296 -15.55 -9.75 -4.10
N ASN A 297 -16.15 -9.71 -2.90
CA ASN A 297 -17.08 -8.65 -2.54
C ASN A 297 -16.40 -7.27 -2.55
N ALA A 298 -15.15 -7.18 -2.07
CA ALA A 298 -14.39 -5.93 -2.06
C ALA A 298 -14.11 -5.33 -3.44
N LEU A 299 -14.06 -6.18 -4.49
CA LEU A 299 -13.90 -5.74 -5.89
C LEU A 299 -15.15 -5.06 -6.46
N VAL A 300 -16.34 -5.45 -6.00
CA VAL A 300 -17.60 -5.01 -6.61
C VAL A 300 -18.41 -4.06 -5.74
N ARG A 301 -17.95 -3.76 -4.51
CA ARG A 301 -18.63 -2.86 -3.57
C ARG A 301 -17.66 -1.95 -2.84
N THR A 302 -18.15 -0.76 -2.48
CA THR A 302 -17.58 -0.02 -1.35
C THR A 302 -17.80 -0.84 -0.09
N THR A 303 -16.71 -1.16 0.60
CA THR A 303 -16.70 -1.97 1.81
C THR A 303 -16.84 -1.08 3.03
N GLN A 304 -17.49 -1.58 4.07
CA GLN A 304 -17.64 -0.89 5.35
C GLN A 304 -17.22 -1.85 6.46
N ALA A 305 -16.40 -1.38 7.38
CA ALA A 305 -15.99 -2.14 8.56
C ALA A 305 -16.16 -1.26 9.80
N GLY A 306 -16.72 -1.84 10.87
CA GLY A 306 -16.74 -1.22 12.18
C GLY A 306 -15.57 -1.77 12.99
N THR A 307 -14.62 -0.92 13.32
CA THR A 307 -13.46 -1.25 14.16
C THR A 307 -13.60 -0.58 15.52
N ARG A 308 -12.90 -1.10 16.52
CA ARG A 308 -12.75 -0.49 17.84
C ARG A 308 -11.28 -0.18 18.02
N PHE A 309 -10.98 1.10 18.23
CA PHE A 309 -9.67 1.60 18.68
C PHE A 309 -9.72 1.80 20.20
#